data_AF-A0A822GUV8-F1
#
_entry.id   AF-A0A822GUV8-F1
#
_cell.length_a   1.000
_cell.length_b   1.000
_cell.length_c   1.000
_cell.angle_alpha   90.00
_cell.angle_beta   90.00
_cell.angle_gamma   90.00
#
_symmetry.space_group_name_H-M   'P 1'
#
loop_
_entity.id
_entity.type
_entity.pdbx_description
1 polymer ?
#
loop_
_entity_poly.entity_id
_entity_poly.type
_entity_poly.pdbx_seq_one_letter_code
_entity_poly.pdbx_strand_id
1 'polypeptide(L)'
;MYEKYVVHLILRLRGGGERLAILDPSSVDPRFDYDFTNINDENKKFTRGGRNYTRPCGWKRFAIKVSDKFDTMVWLGKTNAPGEWPVSYHGTGSNQAKTRT
;
A
#
# COMPACT_ATOMS: atom_id res chain seq x y z
N MET A 1 -5.36 -41.93 -20.86
CA MET A 1 -4.41 -41.74 -19.75
C MET A 1 -4.23 -40.25 -19.55
N TYR A 2 -4.40 -39.73 -18.34
CA TYR A 2 -4.07 -38.34 -18.02
C TYR A 2 -2.87 -38.34 -17.07
N GLU A 3 -1.84 -37.55 -17.41
CA GLU A 3 -0.70 -37.32 -16.52
C GLU A 3 -1.05 -36.28 -15.47
N LYS A 4 -0.68 -36.57 -14.22
CA LYS A 4 -0.92 -35.71 -13.06
C LYS A 4 0.33 -34.89 -12.81
N TYR A 5 0.26 -33.58 -13.04
CA TYR A 5 1.35 -32.67 -12.71
C TYR A 5 1.17 -32.13 -11.30
N VAL A 6 2.22 -32.23 -10.49
CA VAL A 6 2.27 -31.75 -9.11
C VAL A 6 3.18 -30.53 -9.05
N VAL A 7 2.63 -29.40 -8.59
CA VAL A 7 3.40 -28.17 -8.35
C VAL A 7 3.89 -28.19 -6.90
N HIS A 8 5.21 -28.18 -6.72
CA HIS A 8 5.84 -28.06 -5.41
C HIS A 8 6.26 -26.61 -5.16
N LEU A 9 5.55 -25.91 -4.28
CA LEU A 9 5.89 -24.56 -3.86
C LEU A 9 6.66 -24.63 -2.53
N ILE A 10 7.92 -24.21 -2.52
CA ILE A 10 8.74 -24.13 -1.31
C ILE A 10 8.96 -22.66 -0.98
N LEU A 11 8.20 -22.14 -0.02
CA LEU A 11 8.34 -20.76 0.46
C LEU A 11 9.40 -20.70 1.57
N ARG A 12 10.63 -20.30 1.24
CA ARG A 12 11.69 -20.03 2.23
C ARG A 12 11.65 -18.57 2.66
N LEU A 13 10.90 -18.27 3.73
CA LEU A 13 10.97 -16.97 4.41
C LEU A 13 12.12 -17.02 5.44
N ARG A 14 13.24 -16.37 5.15
CA ARG A 14 14.36 -16.23 6.09
C ARG A 14 14.19 -14.94 6.90
N GLY A 15 13.61 -15.05 8.10
CA GLY A 15 13.74 -14.06 9.19
C GLY A 15 12.44 -13.66 9.89
N GLY A 16 12.46 -13.66 11.24
CA GLY A 16 11.43 -13.11 12.15
C GLY A 16 10.47 -14.16 12.72
N GLY A 17 10.64 -14.55 13.99
CA GLY A 17 9.99 -15.70 14.64
C GLY A 17 8.50 -15.92 14.38
N GLU A 18 8.16 -17.16 14.05
CA GLU A 18 6.89 -17.93 14.18
C GLU A 18 5.51 -17.27 14.00
N ARG A 19 5.39 -16.03 13.54
CA ARG A 19 4.10 -15.44 13.15
C ARG A 19 4.21 -14.75 11.82
N LEU A 20 3.88 -15.50 10.77
CA LEU A 20 3.42 -14.91 9.53
C LEU A 20 2.16 -14.09 9.85
N ALA A 21 2.29 -12.78 9.93
CA ALA A 21 1.16 -11.88 10.00
C ALA A 21 0.51 -11.80 8.61
N ILE A 22 -0.37 -12.76 8.33
CA ILE A 22 -1.22 -12.72 7.15
C ILE A 22 -2.37 -11.78 7.48
N LEU A 23 -2.56 -10.73 6.67
CA LEU A 23 -3.73 -9.88 6.78
C LEU A 23 -4.98 -10.69 6.45
N ASP A 24 -5.99 -10.62 7.31
CA ASP A 24 -7.31 -11.18 7.01
C ASP A 24 -7.86 -10.54 5.72
N PRO A 25 -8.39 -11.28 4.74
CA PRO A 25 -8.97 -10.71 3.54
C PRO A 25 -10.06 -9.64 3.79
N SER A 26 -10.78 -9.71 4.91
CA SER A 26 -11.75 -8.68 5.33
C SER A 26 -11.09 -7.38 5.83
N SER A 27 -9.79 -7.42 6.13
CA SER A 27 -9.00 -6.28 6.58
C SER A 27 -8.46 -5.43 5.43
N VAL A 28 -8.63 -5.85 4.17
CA VAL A 28 -8.30 -5.06 2.98
C VAL A 28 -9.55 -4.45 2.37
N ASP A 29 -9.39 -3.34 1.64
CA ASP A 29 -10.48 -2.73 0.86
C ASP A 29 -10.02 -2.44 -0.57
N PRO A 30 -10.03 -3.46 -1.45
CA PRO A 30 -9.46 -3.37 -2.81
C PRO A 30 -10.07 -2.27 -3.68
N ARG A 31 -11.26 -1.76 -3.32
CA ARG A 31 -11.90 -0.62 -4.01
C ARG A 31 -11.07 0.65 -3.92
N PHE A 32 -10.20 0.77 -2.92
CA PHE A 32 -9.29 1.89 -2.71
C PHE A 32 -7.84 1.58 -3.06
N ASP A 33 -7.57 0.41 -3.64
CA ASP A 33 -6.28 0.11 -4.25
C ASP A 33 -6.01 1.09 -5.39
N TYR A 34 -4.73 1.32 -5.67
CA TYR A 34 -4.36 2.19 -6.78
C TYR A 34 -3.01 1.78 -7.37
N ASP A 35 -2.99 1.67 -8.68
CA ASP A 35 -1.81 1.27 -9.43
C ASP A 35 -1.06 2.51 -9.94
N PHE A 36 0.11 2.79 -9.35
CA PHE A 36 1.02 3.85 -9.78
C PHE A 36 2.16 3.33 -10.66
N THR A 37 2.16 2.07 -11.08
CA THR A 37 3.30 1.44 -11.78
C THR A 37 3.73 2.20 -13.04
N ASN A 38 2.77 2.71 -13.81
CA ASN A 38 3.01 3.44 -15.05
C ASN A 38 2.72 4.94 -14.93
N ILE A 39 2.63 5.46 -13.70
CA ILE A 39 2.37 6.88 -13.45
C ILE A 39 3.70 7.62 -13.33
N ASN A 40 3.78 8.73 -14.07
CA ASN A 40 4.84 9.72 -13.93
C ASN A 40 4.23 11.07 -13.51
N ASP A 41 4.79 11.62 -12.45
CA ASP A 41 4.38 12.88 -11.83
C ASP A 41 5.37 14.02 -12.02
N GLU A 42 6.28 13.88 -12.97
CA GLU A 42 7.13 14.98 -13.45
C GLU A 42 6.32 16.29 -13.52
N ASN A 43 6.84 17.32 -12.85
CA ASN A 43 6.28 18.66 -12.75
C ASN A 43 4.92 18.80 -12.06
N LYS A 44 4.38 17.75 -11.42
CA LYS A 44 3.16 17.80 -10.62
C LYS A 44 3.48 17.88 -9.13
N LYS A 45 2.73 18.70 -8.40
CA LYS A 45 2.83 18.80 -6.94
C LYS A 45 1.53 18.31 -6.31
N PHE A 46 1.68 17.45 -5.30
CA PHE A 46 0.56 16.97 -4.51
C PHE A 46 0.77 17.31 -3.04
N THR A 47 -0.33 17.46 -2.33
CA THR A 47 -0.34 17.75 -0.89
C THR A 47 -1.35 16.86 -0.18
N ARG A 48 -1.01 16.43 1.04
CA ARG A 48 -1.90 15.70 1.97
C ARG A 48 -1.67 16.18 3.39
N GLY A 49 -2.73 16.44 4.15
CA GLY A 49 -2.64 16.99 5.51
C GLY A 49 -1.81 18.27 5.59
N GLY A 50 -1.85 19.12 4.54
CA GLY A 50 -1.08 20.35 4.46
C GLY A 50 0.42 20.17 4.26
N ARG A 51 0.90 18.95 3.97
CA ARG A 51 2.31 18.65 3.69
C ARG A 51 2.50 18.25 2.22
N ASN A 52 3.67 18.57 1.66
CA ASN A 52 4.08 18.04 0.37
C ASN A 52 4.05 16.51 0.40
N TYR A 53 3.47 15.94 -0.64
CA TYR A 53 3.18 14.52 -0.69
C TYR A 53 3.69 13.94 -2.01
N THR A 54 4.74 13.14 -1.93
CA THR A 54 5.29 12.41 -3.08
C THR A 54 4.50 11.13 -3.26
N ARG A 55 3.78 11.00 -4.38
CA ARG A 55 3.02 9.79 -4.69
C ARG A 55 3.99 8.64 -5.00
N PRO A 56 3.64 7.38 -4.67
CA PRO A 56 4.54 6.26 -4.81
C PRO A 56 4.57 5.77 -6.28
N CYS A 57 4.96 6.66 -7.20
CA CYS A 57 5.11 6.36 -8.63
C CYS A 57 6.05 5.17 -8.83
N GLY A 58 5.62 4.21 -9.66
CA GLY A 58 6.29 2.92 -9.85
C GLY A 58 5.78 1.79 -8.95
N TRP A 59 4.82 2.04 -8.04
CA TRP A 59 4.34 1.04 -7.08
C TRP A 59 2.84 0.77 -7.18
N LYS A 60 2.42 -0.39 -6.65
CA LYS A 60 1.00 -0.65 -6.35
C LYS A 60 0.72 -0.32 -4.89
N ARG A 61 -0.33 0.45 -4.65
CA ARG A 61 -0.84 0.76 -3.32
C ARG A 61 -2.03 -0.14 -3.02
N PHE A 62 -1.93 -0.92 -1.96
CA PHE A 62 -3.02 -1.74 -1.43
C PHE A 62 -3.66 -1.05 -0.23
N ALA A 63 -4.98 -1.04 -0.16
CA ALA A 63 -5.73 -0.37 0.89
C ALA A 63 -6.13 -1.33 2.01
N ILE A 64 -5.97 -0.84 3.25
CA ILE A 64 -6.43 -1.50 4.45
C ILE A 64 -7.80 -0.93 4.82
N LYS A 65 -8.75 -1.80 5.15
CA LYS A 65 -10.08 -1.41 5.62
C LYS A 65 -9.99 -0.85 7.04
N VAL A 66 -10.15 0.47 7.13
CA VAL A 66 -10.19 1.24 8.38
C VAL A 66 -11.54 1.88 8.66
N SER A 67 -12.51 1.75 7.75
CA SER A 67 -13.89 2.21 8.00
C SER A 67 -14.43 1.55 9.26
N ASP A 68 -15.20 2.31 10.03
CA ASP A 68 -15.93 1.81 11.20
C ASP A 68 -15.03 1.32 12.36
N LYS A 69 -13.71 1.51 12.26
CA LYS A 69 -12.74 1.16 13.31
C LYS A 69 -12.31 2.34 14.19
N PHE A 70 -12.65 3.56 13.78
CA PHE A 70 -12.25 4.79 14.44
C PHE A 70 -13.43 5.76 14.51
N ASP A 71 -13.48 6.58 15.55
CA ASP A 71 -14.58 7.51 15.82
C ASP A 71 -14.84 8.51 14.68
N THR A 72 -13.78 8.88 13.94
CA THR A 72 -13.89 9.77 12.79
C THR A 72 -13.02 9.29 11.65
N MET A 73 -13.41 9.68 10.43
CA MET A 73 -12.62 9.46 9.22
C MET A 73 -11.97 10.74 8.68
N VAL A 74 -12.05 11.86 9.41
CA VAL A 74 -11.53 13.17 8.99
C VAL A 74 -10.03 13.07 8.68
N TRP A 75 -9.27 12.36 9.51
CA TRP A 75 -7.84 12.14 9.32
C TRP A 75 -7.49 11.44 8.00
N LEU A 76 -8.41 10.65 7.44
CA LEU A 76 -8.23 9.91 6.17
C LEU A 76 -8.52 10.77 4.92
N GLY A 77 -9.00 12.00 5.11
CA GLY A 77 -9.32 12.92 4.01
C GLY A 77 -8.14 13.17 3.05
N LYS A 78 -8.48 13.69 1.86
CA LYS A 78 -7.53 13.92 0.75
C LYS A 78 -7.60 15.32 0.14
N THR A 79 -8.32 16.23 0.77
CA THR A 79 -8.64 17.58 0.28
C THR A 79 -7.76 18.67 0.91
N ASN A 80 -6.85 18.29 1.81
CA ASN A 80 -6.08 19.18 2.68
C ASN A 80 -6.95 20.04 3.62
N ALA A 81 -8.11 19.51 4.02
CA ALA A 81 -8.94 20.14 5.04
C ALA A 81 -8.30 20.03 6.45
N PRO A 82 -8.63 20.93 7.39
CA PRO A 82 -8.23 20.80 8.79
C PRO A 82 -8.62 19.43 9.37
N GLY A 83 -7.69 18.82 10.11
CA GLY A 83 -7.88 17.50 10.71
C GLY A 83 -7.43 16.33 9.82
N GLU A 84 -7.15 16.55 8.53
CA GLU A 84 -6.52 15.53 7.67
C GLU A 84 -5.06 15.29 8.07
N TRP A 85 -4.63 14.03 8.03
CA TRP A 85 -3.26 13.66 8.39
C TRP A 85 -2.36 13.57 7.14
N PRO A 86 -1.05 13.86 7.29
CA PRO A 86 -0.08 13.54 6.26
C PRO A 86 0.01 12.01 6.07
N VAL A 87 0.36 11.58 4.86
CA VAL A 87 0.42 10.15 4.49
C VAL A 87 1.84 9.78 4.09
N SER A 88 2.33 8.64 4.58
CA SER A 88 3.58 8.00 4.16
C SER A 88 3.33 6.56 3.69
N TYR A 89 4.28 5.99 2.96
CA TYR A 89 4.23 4.61 2.46
C TYR A 89 5.45 3.82 2.89
N HIS A 90 5.24 2.51 3.07
CA HIS A 90 6.30 1.54 3.23
C HIS A 90 6.42 0.74 1.93
N GLY A 91 7.51 0.94 1.20
CA GLY A 91 7.80 0.17 -0.02
C GLY A 91 8.19 -1.28 0.33
N THR A 92 7.88 -2.21 -0.57
CA THR A 92 8.15 -3.65 -0.40
C THR A 92 9.42 -4.14 -1.11
N GLY A 93 10.18 -3.24 -1.74
CA GLY A 93 11.41 -3.58 -2.47
C GLY A 93 12.65 -3.62 -1.58
N SER A 94 13.58 -4.53 -1.90
CA SER A 94 14.84 -4.74 -1.16
C SER A 94 15.77 -3.52 -1.15
N ASN A 95 15.64 -2.60 -2.11
CA ASN A 95 16.52 -1.44 -2.29
C ASN A 95 15.88 -0.09 -1.90
N GLN A 96 15.06 -0.10 -0.85
CA GLN A 96 14.44 1.07 -0.23
C GLN A 96 13.42 1.80 -1.12
N ALA A 97 12.50 2.51 -0.48
CA ALA A 97 11.38 3.25 -1.08
C ALA A 97 11.83 4.44 -1.96
N LYS A 98 12.54 4.18 -3.06
CA LYS A 98 12.88 5.21 -4.05
C LYS A 98 11.71 5.37 -5.00
N THR A 99 10.97 6.47 -4.83
CA THR A 99 10.04 6.94 -5.86
C THR A 99 10.88 7.31 -7.08
N ARG A 100 10.54 6.81 -8.26
CA ARG A 100 11.16 7.31 -9.50
C ARG A 100 10.67 8.75 -9.71
N THR A 101 11.54 9.70 -9.42
CA THR A 101 11.43 11.13 -9.75
C THR A 101 11.88 11.39 -11.16
#